data_AF-A0AB37XM04-F1
#
_entry.id   AF-A0AB37XM04-F1
#
_cell.length_a   1.000
_cell.length_b   1.000
_cell.length_c   1.000
_cell.angle_alpha   90.00
_cell.angle_beta   90.00
_cell.angle_gamma   90.00
#
_symmetry.space_group_name_H-M   'P 1'
#
loop_
_entity.id
_entity.type
_entity.pdbx_description
1 polymer ?
#
loop_
_entity_poly.entity_id
_entity_poly.type
_entity_poly.pdbx_seq_one_letter_code
_entity_poly.pdbx_strand_id
1 'polypeptide(L)'
;DITEQLVAIIEFKRRGSTAEEVMLKLRSVKREVTSAISKSHSLRVADLVLVSPGSIPITTSGKIRRSACVERYRSDGFKRLDVAV
;
A
#
# COMPACT_ATOMS: atom_id res chain seq x y z
N ASP A 1 -6.79 -21.55 12.80
CA ASP A 1 -5.71 -20.63 13.16
C ASP A 1 -6.02 -19.28 12.52
N ILE A 2 -6.36 -18.26 13.32
CA ILE A 2 -6.70 -16.92 12.83
C ILE A 2 -5.52 -15.99 13.06
N THR A 3 -4.43 -16.22 12.34
CA THR A 3 -3.27 -15.34 12.42
C THR A 3 -3.63 -13.96 11.85
N GLU A 4 -3.51 -12.93 12.69
CA GLU A 4 -3.69 -11.55 12.23
C GLU A 4 -2.60 -11.17 11.22
N GLN A 5 -3.00 -10.53 10.13
CA GLN A 5 -2.12 -10.13 9.03
C GLN A 5 -2.07 -8.61 8.90
N LEU A 6 -0.86 -8.04 8.98
CA LEU A 6 -0.66 -6.61 8.77
C LEU A 6 -0.65 -6.29 7.27
N VAL A 7 -1.63 -5.50 6.83
CA VAL A 7 -1.68 -4.93 5.48
C VAL A 7 -1.60 -3.41 5.57
N ALA A 8 -0.77 -2.79 4.74
CA ALA A 8 -0.71 -1.33 4.63
C ALA A 8 -1.05 -0.88 3.20
N ILE A 9 -1.98 0.07 3.10
CA ILE A 9 -2.36 0.72 1.83
C ILE A 9 -1.72 2.10 1.81
N ILE A 10 -0.92 2.36 0.78
CA ILE A 10 -0.03 3.52 0.73
C ILE A 10 -0.28 4.25 -0.59
N GLU A 11 -0.68 5.52 -0.49
CA GLU A 11 -0.73 6.39 -1.66
C GLU A 11 0.69 6.78 -2.08
N PHE A 12 1.01 6.48 -3.33
CA PHE A 12 2.33 6.74 -3.89
C PHE A 12 2.21 7.60 -5.15
N LYS A 13 2.81 8.79 -5.11
CA LYS A 13 2.91 9.64 -6.29
C LYS A 13 4.00 9.08 -7.21
N ARG A 14 3.60 8.61 -8.39
CA ARG A 14 4.55 8.19 -9.44
C ARG A 14 5.51 9.35 -9.74
N ARG A 15 6.81 9.09 -9.58
CA ARG A 15 7.90 9.99 -9.95
C ARG A 15 8.91 9.15 -10.74
N GLY A 16 9.26 9.61 -11.93
CA GLY A 16 10.08 8.88 -12.90
C GLY A 16 9.65 9.27 -14.32
N SER A 17 10.59 9.28 -15.25
CA SER A 17 10.35 9.63 -16.65
C SER A 17 9.94 8.42 -17.48
N THR A 18 10.32 7.21 -17.03
CA THR A 18 10.03 5.95 -17.70
C THR A 18 9.27 4.97 -16.80
N ALA A 19 8.66 3.95 -17.40
CA ALA A 19 7.94 2.91 -16.67
C ALA A 19 8.90 2.09 -15.79
N GLU A 20 10.09 1.79 -16.29
CA GLU A 20 11.13 1.02 -15.60
C GLU A 20 11.61 1.74 -14.34
N GLU A 21 11.86 3.05 -14.42
CA GLU A 21 12.26 3.87 -13.27
C GLU A 21 11.19 3.86 -12.18
N VAL A 22 9.92 4.01 -12.57
CA VAL A 22 8.79 3.97 -11.64
C VAL A 22 8.69 2.59 -10.97
N MET A 23 8.84 1.51 -11.72
CA MET A 23 8.79 0.15 -11.17
C MET A 23 9.95 -0.15 -10.22
N LEU A 24 11.16 0.29 -10.56
CA LEU A 24 12.33 0.18 -9.66
C LEU A 24 12.09 0.96 -8.36
N LYS A 25 11.51 2.16 -8.45
CA LYS A 25 11.21 2.96 -7.27
C LYS A 25 10.14 2.32 -6.39
N LEU A 26 9.06 1.80 -6.98
CA LEU A 26 8.02 1.08 -6.23
C LEU A 26 8.59 -0.12 -5.47
N ARG A 27 9.50 -0.89 -6.10
CA ARG A 27 10.20 -2.02 -5.45
C ARG A 27 11.10 -1.57 -4.30
N SER A 28 11.86 -0.48 -4.46
CA SER A 28 12.71 0.07 -3.38
C SER A 28 11.85 0.52 -2.20
N VAL A 29 10.78 1.27 -2.45
CA VAL A 29 9.86 1.76 -1.41
C VAL A 29 9.24 0.61 -0.63
N LYS A 30 8.79 -0.47 -1.29
CA LYS A 30 8.28 -1.65 -0.57
C LYS A 30 9.31 -2.24 0.38
N ARG A 31 10.56 -2.43 -0.07
CA ARG A 31 11.63 -3.00 0.77
C ARG A 31 11.95 -2.12 1.96
N GLU A 32 12.06 -0.81 1.72
CA GLU A 32 12.34 0.19 2.77
C GLU A 32 11.23 0.21 3.83
N VAL A 33 9.95 0.25 3.39
CA VAL A 33 8.80 0.25 4.31
C VAL A 33 8.72 -1.05 5.10
N THR A 34 8.87 -2.22 4.46
CA THR A 34 8.88 -3.51 5.17
C THR A 34 10.00 -3.57 6.20
N SER A 35 11.21 -3.10 5.85
CA SER A 35 12.34 -3.06 6.77
C SER A 35 12.08 -2.12 7.95
N ALA A 36 11.52 -0.93 7.70
CA ALA A 36 11.20 0.04 8.73
C ALA A 36 10.15 -0.51 9.71
N ILE A 37 9.06 -1.10 9.21
CA ILE A 37 8.03 -1.70 10.06
C ILE A 37 8.61 -2.82 10.92
N SER A 38 9.39 -3.72 10.31
CA SER A 38 10.02 -4.82 11.05
C SER A 38 10.97 -4.32 12.13
N LYS A 39 11.78 -3.29 11.84
CA LYS A 39 12.77 -2.76 12.79
C LYS A 39 12.12 -1.96 13.92
N SER A 40 11.10 -1.17 13.61
CA SER A 40 10.45 -0.28 14.59
C SER A 40 9.39 -0.98 15.44
N HIS A 41 8.77 -2.04 14.91
CA HIS A 41 7.60 -2.65 15.55
C HIS A 41 7.69 -4.17 15.71
N SER A 42 8.74 -4.83 15.22
CA SER A 42 8.88 -6.30 15.25
C SER A 42 7.69 -7.05 14.61
N LEU A 43 6.99 -6.40 13.67
CA LEU A 43 5.83 -6.97 12.98
C LEU A 43 6.22 -7.42 11.57
N ARG A 44 5.65 -8.55 11.14
CA ARG A 44 5.71 -8.99 9.75
C ARG A 44 4.60 -8.31 8.96
N VAL A 45 4.97 -7.73 7.81
CA VAL A 45 4.04 -7.17 6.85
C VAL A 45 3.58 -8.29 5.91
N ALA A 46 2.26 -8.51 5.84
CA ALA A 46 1.67 -9.49 4.92
C ALA A 46 1.54 -8.91 3.50
N ASP A 47 1.13 -7.64 3.38
CA ASP A 47 1.01 -6.98 2.08
C ASP A 47 1.20 -5.45 2.18
N LEU A 48 1.81 -4.89 1.14
CA LEU A 48 1.95 -3.44 0.90
C LEU A 48 1.28 -3.09 -0.42
N VAL A 49 0.11 -2.43 -0.32
CA VAL A 49 -0.73 -2.05 -1.45
C VAL A 49 -0.38 -0.62 -1.87
N LEU A 50 0.43 -0.47 -2.91
CA LEU A 50 0.79 0.85 -3.45
C LEU A 50 -0.28 1.31 -4.44
N VAL A 51 -0.92 2.44 -4.19
CA VAL A 51 -2.05 2.97 -4.99
C VAL A 51 -1.81 4.43 -5.40
N SER A 52 -2.54 4.91 -6.41
CA SER A 52 -2.48 6.33 -6.81
C SER A 52 -3.02 7.24 -5.68
N PRO A 53 -2.55 8.49 -5.58
CA PRO A 53 -3.14 9.48 -4.68
C PRO A 53 -4.66 9.61 -4.89
N GLY A 54 -5.41 9.75 -3.79
CA GLY A 54 -6.88 9.80 -3.78
C GLY A 54 -7.58 8.43 -3.83
N SER A 55 -6.84 7.32 -3.80
CA SER A 55 -7.43 5.98 -3.84
C SER A 55 -7.91 5.50 -2.47
N ILE A 56 -7.39 6.05 -1.37
CA ILE A 56 -7.78 5.68 -0.01
C ILE A 56 -9.11 6.34 0.35
N PRO A 57 -10.16 5.57 0.70
CA PRO A 57 -11.44 6.12 1.14
C PRO A 57 -11.31 7.05 2.36
N ILE A 58 -11.89 8.25 2.24
CA ILE A 58 -11.95 9.24 3.33
C ILE A 58 -13.40 9.60 3.68
N THR A 59 -13.60 10.13 4.89
CA THR A 59 -14.85 10.81 5.29
C THR A 59 -14.88 12.22 4.69
N THR A 60 -16.04 12.87 4.76
CA THR A 60 -16.19 14.28 4.38
C THR A 60 -15.26 15.22 5.16
N SER A 61 -14.91 14.85 6.40
CA SER A 61 -13.95 15.55 7.24
C SER A 61 -12.47 15.19 6.99
N GLY A 62 -12.18 14.36 5.98
CA GLY A 62 -10.82 13.97 5.59
C GLY A 62 -10.21 12.83 6.40
N LYS A 63 -10.96 12.17 7.30
CA LYS A 63 -10.45 11.03 8.07
C LYS A 63 -10.45 9.75 7.23
N ILE A 64 -9.44 8.90 7.40
CA ILE A 64 -9.35 7.61 6.70
C ILE A 64 -10.48 6.67 7.15
N ARG A 65 -11.25 6.14 6.20
CA ARG A 65 -12.29 5.12 6.42
C ARG A 65 -11.69 3.72 6.39
N ARG A 66 -11.00 3.34 7.46
CA ARG A 66 -10.26 2.05 7.55
C ARG A 66 -11.12 0.81 7.26
N SER A 67 -12.38 0.77 7.70
CA SER A 67 -13.28 -0.35 7.40
C SER A 67 -13.54 -0.52 5.90
N ALA A 68 -13.80 0.59 5.20
CA ALA A 68 -13.96 0.60 3.74
C ALA A 68 -12.67 0.20 3.02
N CYS A 69 -11.50 0.54 3.57
CA CYS A 69 -10.23 0.04 3.06
C CYS A 69 -10.11 -1.49 3.17
N VAL A 70 -10.54 -2.07 4.30
CA VAL A 70 -10.51 -3.53 4.52
C VAL A 70 -11.44 -4.25 3.54
N GLU A 71 -12.67 -3.76 3.39
CA GLU A 71 -13.64 -4.30 2.43
C GLU A 71 -13.08 -4.26 1.00
N ARG A 72 -12.58 -3.10 0.57
CA ARG A 72 -11.99 -2.92 -0.75
C ARG A 72 -10.74 -3.78 -0.97
N TYR A 73 -9.91 -3.97 0.05
CA TYR A 73 -8.76 -4.86 -0.03
C TYR A 73 -9.18 -6.31 -0.25
N ARG A 74 -10.14 -6.80 0.54
CA ARG A 74 -10.65 -8.18 0.45
C ARG A 74 -11.34 -8.47 -0.88
N SER A 75 -11.90 -7.45 -1.53
CA SER A 75 -12.53 -7.58 -2.85
C SER A 75 -11.59 -7.29 -4.02
N ASP A 76 -10.27 -7.17 -3.79
CA ASP A 76 -9.26 -6.76 -4.79
C ASP A 76 -9.61 -5.45 -5.54
N GLY A 77 -10.29 -4.52 -4.86
CA GLY A 77 -10.83 -3.30 -5.47
C GLY A 77 -9.84 -2.13 -5.54
N PHE A 78 -8.56 -2.33 -5.18
CA PHE A 78 -7.54 -1.29 -5.29
C PHE A 78 -6.80 -1.41 -6.62
N LYS A 79 -6.72 -0.31 -7.39
CA LYS A 79 -5.87 -0.24 -8.57
C LYS A 79 -4.40 -0.08 -8.14
N ARG A 80 -3.72 -1.21 -8.03
CA ARG A 80 -2.35 -1.29 -7.58
C ARG A 80 -1.37 -0.74 -8.63
N LEU A 81 -0.35 -0.01 -8.18
CA LEU A 81 0.71 0.55 -9.04
C LEU A 81 1.86 -0.42 -9.27
N ASP A 82 1.98 -1.44 -8.42
CA ASP A 82 3.11 -2.34 -8.28
C ASP A 82 2.92 -3.69 -9.02
N VAL A 83 1.79 -3.84 -9.69
CA VAL A 83 1.47 -4.99 -10.54
C VAL A 83 1.67 -4.54 -11.99
N ALA A 84 2.51 -5.27 -12.72
CA ALA A 84 2.61 -5.07 -14.17
C ALA A 84 1.26 -5.44 -14.78
N VAL A 85 0.72 -4.56 -15.63
CA VAL A 85 -0.39 -4.90 -16.53
C VAL A 85 0.18 -5.74 -17.67
#